data_AF-S1R0A0-F1
#
_entry.id   AF-S1R0A0-F1
#
_cell.length_a   1.000
_cell.length_b   1.000
_cell.length_c   1.000
_cell.angle_alpha   90.00
_cell.angle_beta   90.00
_cell.angle_gamma   90.00
#
_symmetry.space_group_name_H-M   'P 1'
#
loop_
_entity.id
_entity.type
_entity.pdbx_description
1 polymer ?
#
loop_
_entity_poly.entity_id
_entity_poly.type
_entity_poly.pdbx_seq_one_letter_code
_entity_poly.pdbx_strand_id
1 'polypeptide(L)'
;MDFKDLKTKIRRECNAEIYDNKLLKAIATKVKSSDIIISAFDCCDNDNNLCLVVVTKSKMIIATNQFFKSAKISMISLNNITDIKLKKGLFKQSLIVSNIRKDRVFYKISQKAQLNSLISMI
;
A
#
# COMPACT_ATOMS: atom_id res chain seq x y z
N MET A 1 13.17 2.87 10.35
CA MET A 1 12.81 2.18 11.60
C MET A 1 12.94 0.68 11.39
N ASP A 2 12.87 -0.14 12.44
CA ASP A 2 12.78 -1.59 12.25
C ASP A 2 11.34 -2.00 11.83
N PHE A 3 11.15 -3.27 11.45
CA PHE A 3 9.86 -3.72 10.95
C PHE A 3 8.79 -3.90 12.04
N LYS A 4 9.19 -4.16 13.31
CA LYS A 4 8.28 -4.26 14.45
C LYS A 4 7.76 -2.88 14.82
N ASP A 5 8.63 -1.86 14.77
CA ASP A 5 8.26 -0.46 14.93
C ASP A 5 7.27 -0.04 13.84
N LEU A 6 7.56 -0.37 12.57
CA LEU A 6 6.67 -0.07 11.46
C LEU A 6 5.30 -0.75 11.65
N LYS A 7 5.28 -2.03 12.02
CA LYS A 7 4.03 -2.77 12.27
C LYS A 7 3.21 -2.12 13.38
N THR A 8 3.86 -1.72 14.48
CA THR A 8 3.23 -1.03 15.61
C THR A 8 2.69 0.32 15.19
N LYS A 9 3.47 1.09 14.41
CA LYS A 9 3.07 2.41 13.90
C LYS A 9 1.86 2.32 12.97
N ILE A 10 1.83 1.34 12.06
CA ILE A 10 0.67 1.09 11.18
C ILE A 10 -0.59 0.80 12.01
N ARG A 11 -0.49 -0.09 13.01
CA ARG A 11 -1.61 -0.40 13.90
C ARG A 11 -2.10 0.84 14.66
N ARG A 12 -1.18 1.65 15.18
CA ARG A 12 -1.51 2.87 15.93
C ARG A 12 -2.16 3.96 15.08
N GLU A 13 -1.61 4.22 13.89
CA GLU A 13 -1.99 5.39 13.08
C GLU A 13 -3.19 5.14 12.18
N CYS A 14 -3.40 3.89 11.75
CA CYS A 14 -4.50 3.56 10.86
C CYS A 14 -5.32 2.36 11.31
N ASN A 15 -5.07 1.74 12.47
CA ASN A 15 -5.82 0.57 12.96
C ASN A 15 -5.83 -0.59 11.95
N ALA A 16 -4.71 -0.78 11.24
CA ALA A 16 -4.54 -1.87 10.28
C ALA A 16 -3.61 -2.93 10.86
N GLU A 17 -3.97 -4.20 10.71
CA GLU A 17 -3.10 -5.32 10.98
C GLU A 17 -2.55 -5.88 9.67
N ILE A 18 -1.23 -5.82 9.51
CA ILE A 18 -0.51 -6.32 8.34
C ILE A 18 0.14 -7.65 8.68
N TYR A 19 -0.14 -8.67 7.87
CA TYR A 19 0.28 -10.05 8.14
C TYR A 19 1.59 -10.40 7.44
N ASP A 20 1.88 -9.80 6.29
CA ASP A 20 3.10 -10.10 5.53
C ASP A 20 4.34 -9.43 6.15
N ASN A 21 4.96 -10.14 7.09
CA ASN A 21 6.19 -9.71 7.75
C ASN A 21 7.38 -9.57 6.78
N LYS A 22 7.40 -10.31 5.66
CA LYS A 22 8.49 -10.24 4.67
C LYS A 22 8.42 -8.91 3.93
N LEU A 23 7.23 -8.49 3.51
CA LEU A 23 7.02 -7.22 2.83
C LEU A 23 7.17 -6.03 3.79
N LEU A 24 6.72 -6.15 5.05
CA LEU A 24 6.99 -5.15 6.09
C LEU A 24 8.49 -4.91 6.29
N LYS A 25 9.28 -5.99 6.41
CA LYS A 25 10.74 -5.89 6.53
C LYS A 25 11.37 -5.17 5.33
N ALA A 26 10.87 -5.42 4.13
CA ALA A 26 11.41 -4.79 2.92
C ALA A 26 11.22 -3.25 2.91
N ILE A 27 10.12 -2.74 3.48
CA ILE A 27 9.79 -1.30 3.44
C ILE A 27 10.11 -0.54 4.73
N ALA A 28 10.49 -1.23 5.82
CA ALA A 28 10.72 -0.63 7.13
C ALA A 28 11.72 0.55 7.10
N THR A 29 12.76 0.46 6.27
CA THR A 29 13.77 1.52 6.12
C THR A 29 13.31 2.68 5.24
N LYS A 30 12.19 2.54 4.52
CA LYS A 30 11.62 3.57 3.64
C LYS A 30 10.58 4.45 4.33
N VAL A 31 10.11 4.04 5.51
CA VAL A 31 9.23 4.80 6.39
C VAL A 31 10.07 5.41 7.51
N LYS A 32 10.05 6.75 7.61
CA LYS A 32 10.70 7.49 8.70
C LYS A 32 9.75 7.58 9.89
N SER A 33 10.28 7.74 11.10
CA SER A 33 9.45 7.91 12.31
C SER A 33 8.51 9.12 12.21
N SER A 34 8.95 10.18 11.52
CA SER A 34 8.20 11.39 11.25
C SER A 34 7.16 11.27 10.12
N ASP A 35 7.20 10.21 9.30
CA ASP A 35 6.17 9.99 8.28
C ASP A 35 4.84 9.69 8.99
N ILE A 36 3.74 10.33 8.58
CA ILE A 36 2.39 10.04 9.10
C ILE A 36 1.73 9.05 8.15
N ILE A 37 1.42 7.85 8.62
CA ILE A 37 0.75 6.80 7.84
C ILE A 37 -0.75 7.04 7.87
N ILE A 38 -1.36 7.12 6.69
CA ILE A 38 -2.80 7.39 6.53
C ILE A 38 -3.59 6.16 6.08
N SER A 39 -2.93 5.18 5.46
CA SER A 39 -3.55 3.93 5.04
C SER A 39 -2.48 2.86 4.87
N ALA A 40 -2.81 1.62 5.21
CA ALA A 40 -1.98 0.47 4.93
C ALA A 40 -2.84 -0.77 4.68
N PHE A 41 -2.49 -1.56 3.67
CA PHE A 41 -3.23 -2.78 3.35
C PHE A 41 -2.41 -3.81 2.58
N ASP A 42 -2.70 -5.08 2.85
CA ASP A 42 -2.29 -6.23 2.07
C ASP A 42 -3.21 -6.38 0.85
N CYS A 43 -2.64 -6.68 -0.32
CA CYS A 43 -3.36 -6.81 -1.58
C CYS A 43 -2.60 -7.67 -2.60
N CYS A 44 -3.12 -7.78 -3.81
CA CYS A 44 -2.41 -8.30 -4.98
C CYS A 44 -2.29 -7.22 -6.07
N ASP A 45 -1.16 -7.18 -6.78
CA ASP A 45 -1.03 -6.37 -8.00
C ASP A 45 -1.66 -7.05 -9.21
N ASN A 46 -1.67 -6.36 -10.36
CA ASN A 46 -2.23 -6.86 -11.62
C ASN A 46 -1.76 -8.28 -12.01
N ASP A 47 -0.55 -8.67 -11.60
CA ASP A 47 0.09 -9.94 -11.95
C ASP A 47 -0.13 -11.04 -10.89
N ASN A 48 -1.05 -10.83 -9.93
CA ASN A 48 -1.34 -11.72 -8.79
C ASN A 48 -0.22 -11.85 -7.77
N ASN A 49 0.77 -10.95 -7.79
CA ASN A 49 1.80 -10.96 -6.76
C ASN A 49 1.26 -10.36 -5.46
N LEU A 50 1.56 -11.00 -4.34
CA LEU A 50 1.28 -10.45 -3.01
C LEU A 50 1.99 -9.09 -2.85
N CYS A 51 1.24 -8.11 -2.38
CA CYS A 51 1.68 -6.73 -2.24
C CYS A 51 1.27 -6.16 -0.88
N LEU A 52 2.14 -5.32 -0.35
CA LEU A 52 1.86 -4.45 0.79
C LEU A 52 1.91 -3.00 0.30
N VAL A 53 0.82 -2.28 0.50
CA VAL A 53 0.75 -0.84 0.26
C VAL A 53 0.74 -0.12 1.59
N VAL A 54 1.64 0.83 1.76
CA VAL A 54 1.68 1.77 2.89
C VAL A 54 1.66 3.18 2.33
N VAL A 55 0.62 3.93 2.66
CA VAL A 55 0.43 5.31 2.23
C VAL A 55 0.70 6.24 3.40
N THR A 56 1.63 7.16 3.21
CA THR A 56 1.87 8.28 4.12
C THR A 56 1.24 9.55 3.55
N LYS A 57 1.22 10.64 4.33
CA LYS A 57 0.77 11.96 3.85
C LYS A 57 1.53 12.49 2.61
N SER A 58 2.69 11.95 2.26
CA SER A 58 3.52 12.46 1.16
C SER A 58 3.80 11.44 0.05
N LYS A 59 3.71 10.14 0.34
CA LYS A 59 4.07 9.09 -0.62
C LYS A 59 3.28 7.81 -0.40
N MET A 60 3.05 7.08 -1.48
CA MET A 60 2.62 5.69 -1.48
C MET A 60 3.83 4.78 -1.68
N ILE A 61 4.04 3.84 -0.76
CA ILE A 61 5.10 2.82 -0.82
C ILE A 61 4.42 1.48 -1.11
N ILE A 62 4.90 0.78 -2.13
CA ILE A 62 4.38 -0.50 -2.57
C ILE A 62 5.53 -1.51 -2.51
N ALA A 63 5.40 -2.54 -1.71
CA ALA A 63 6.27 -3.70 -1.73
C ALA A 63 5.56 -4.87 -2.40
N THR A 64 6.16 -5.43 -3.44
CA THR A 64 5.64 -6.58 -4.18
C THR A 64 6.54 -7.78 -3.95
N ASN A 65 5.96 -8.90 -3.53
CA ASN A 65 6.67 -10.16 -3.39
C ASN A 65 6.98 -10.70 -4.78
N GLN A 66 8.27 -10.80 -5.11
CA GLN A 66 8.72 -11.47 -6.32
C GLN A 66 9.22 -12.85 -5.92
N PHE A 67 8.54 -13.91 -6.37
CA PHE A 67 8.92 -15.29 -6.08
C PHE A 67 10.43 -15.51 -6.29
N PHE A 68 11.11 -16.11 -5.31
CA PHE A 68 12.56 -16.37 -5.29
C PHE A 68 13.49 -15.15 -5.43
N LYS A 69 12.96 -13.93 -5.38
CA LYS A 69 13.72 -12.67 -5.45
C LYS A 69 13.46 -11.78 -4.24
N SER A 70 14.27 -10.75 -4.09
CA SER A 70 14.00 -9.67 -3.14
C SER A 70 12.69 -8.98 -3.52
N ALA A 71 11.99 -8.45 -2.51
CA ALA A 71 10.75 -7.73 -2.77
C ALA A 71 11.04 -6.49 -3.61
N LYS A 72 10.25 -6.28 -4.67
CA LYS A 72 10.33 -5.08 -5.48
C LYS A 72 9.64 -3.95 -4.74
N ILE A 73 10.37 -2.87 -4.51
CA ILE A 73 9.84 -1.68 -3.83
C ILE A 73 9.61 -0.59 -4.87
N SER A 74 8.42 0.01 -4.83
CA SER A 74 8.08 1.19 -5.62
C SER A 74 7.58 2.28 -4.69
N MET A 75 8.05 3.50 -4.90
CA MET A 75 7.55 4.68 -4.20
C MET A 75 6.96 5.66 -5.20
N ILE A 76 5.82 6.25 -4.86
CA ILE A 76 5.12 7.23 -5.67
C ILE A 76 4.83 8.43 -4.77
N SER A 77 5.30 9.61 -5.13
CA SER A 77 4.87 10.84 -4.46
C SER A 77 3.37 11.02 -4.65
N LEU A 78 2.63 11.37 -3.60
CA LEU A 78 1.19 11.61 -3.74
C LEU A 78 0.89 12.76 -4.71
N ASN A 79 1.77 13.76 -4.80
CA ASN A 79 1.65 14.87 -5.77
C ASN A 79 1.74 14.41 -7.23
N ASN A 80 2.23 13.20 -7.49
CA ASN A 80 2.30 12.63 -8.85
C ASN A 80 1.09 11.75 -9.18
N ILE A 81 0.21 11.48 -8.21
CA ILE A 81 -1.02 10.71 -8.44
C ILE A 81 -2.05 11.67 -9.04
N THR A 82 -2.60 11.27 -10.18
CA THR A 82 -3.57 12.08 -10.94
C THR A 82 -5.00 11.65 -10.69
N ASP A 83 -5.22 10.39 -10.31
CA ASP A 83 -6.56 9.83 -10.03
C ASP A 83 -6.44 8.61 -9.11
N ILE A 84 -7.40 8.44 -8.20
CA ILE A 84 -7.59 7.22 -7.41
C ILE A 84 -9.06 6.81 -7.48
N LYS A 85 -9.33 5.61 -7.99
CA LYS A 85 -10.70 5.11 -8.13
C LYS A 85 -10.86 3.65 -7.75
N LEU A 86 -12.06 3.33 -7.27
CA LEU A 86 -12.51 1.97 -7.09
C LEU A 86 -13.30 1.52 -8.31
N LYS A 87 -12.82 0.47 -8.98
CA LYS A 87 -13.62 -0.24 -9.97
C LYS A 87 -14.26 -1.45 -9.29
N LYS A 88 -15.58 -1.42 -9.16
CA LYS A 88 -16.38 -2.56 -8.71
C LYS A 88 -16.83 -3.36 -9.95
N GLY A 89 -16.32 -4.57 -10.11
CA GLY A 89 -16.88 -5.56 -11.03
C GLY A 89 -17.81 -6.53 -10.29
N LEU A 90 -18.52 -7.37 -11.05
CA LEU A 90 -19.48 -8.34 -10.50
C LEU A 90 -18.92 -9.22 -9.37
N PHE A 91 -17.63 -9.58 -9.43
CA PHE A 91 -17.00 -10.49 -8.46
C PHE A 91 -15.72 -9.95 -7.84
N LYS A 92 -15.25 -8.77 -8.28
CA LYS A 92 -13.94 -8.24 -7.88
C LYS A 92 -14.01 -6.73 -7.72
N GLN A 93 -13.47 -6.23 -6.60
CA GLN A 93 -13.18 -4.82 -6.41
C GLN A 93 -11.68 -4.60 -6.67
N SER A 94 -11.36 -3.60 -7.49
CA SER A 94 -9.98 -3.15 -7.69
C SER A 94 -9.82 -1.67 -7.35
N LEU A 95 -8.70 -1.34 -6.74
CA LEU A 95 -8.19 0.01 -6.60
C LEU A 95 -7.31 0.31 -7.80
N ILE A 96 -7.59 1.41 -8.48
CA ILE A 96 -6.77 1.92 -9.58
C ILE A 96 -6.15 3.24 -9.09
N VAL A 97 -4.82 3.30 -9.12
CA VAL A 97 -4.03 4.48 -8.79
C VAL A 97 -3.31 4.92 -10.06
N SER A 98 -3.72 6.05 -10.62
CA SER A 98 -3.15 6.60 -11.84
C SER A 98 -2.09 7.64 -11.55
N ASN A 99 -1.05 7.67 -12.37
CA ASN A 99 -0.11 8.78 -12.45
C ASN A 99 0.20 9.09 -13.91
N ILE A 100 0.95 10.17 -14.16
CA ILE A 100 1.31 10.62 -15.51
C ILE A 100 2.01 9.56 -16.39
N ARG A 101 2.56 8.48 -15.80
CA ARG A 101 3.28 7.44 -16.53
C ARG A 101 2.42 6.19 -16.76
N LYS A 102 1.67 5.75 -15.74
CA LYS A 102 0.90 4.50 -15.79
C LYS A 102 -0.09 4.33 -14.65
N ASP A 103 -1.10 3.51 -14.91
CA ASP A 103 -2.00 2.99 -13.91
C ASP A 103 -1.35 1.86 -13.10
N ARG A 104 -1.70 1.81 -11.82
CA ARG A 104 -1.48 0.65 -10.96
C ARG A 104 -2.80 0.12 -10.47
N VAL A 105 -2.97 -1.19 -10.60
CA VAL A 105 -4.19 -1.88 -10.22
C VAL A 105 -3.88 -2.82 -9.07
N PHE A 106 -4.65 -2.69 -7.99
CA PHE A 106 -4.62 -3.56 -6.83
C PHE A 106 -5.97 -4.23 -6.61
N TYR A 107 -5.98 -5.47 -6.18
CA TYR A 107 -7.21 -6.22 -5.83
C TYR A 107 -6.96 -7.12 -4.63
N LYS A 108 -8.01 -7.86 -4.20
CA LYS A 108 -7.97 -8.70 -2.98
C LYS A 108 -7.46 -7.91 -1.76
N ILE A 109 -7.94 -6.67 -1.63
CA ILE A 109 -7.51 -5.76 -0.57
C ILE A 109 -8.12 -6.23 0.76
N SER A 110 -7.28 -6.64 1.70
CA SER A 110 -7.72 -7.26 2.96
C SER A 110 -8.34 -6.25 3.93
N GLN A 111 -7.74 -5.06 4.06
CA GLN A 111 -8.18 -4.04 5.03
C GLN A 111 -9.11 -2.99 4.36
N LYS A 112 -10.35 -3.38 4.07
CA LYS A 112 -11.35 -2.53 3.36
C LYS A 112 -11.61 -1.15 3.99
N ALA A 113 -11.54 -1.04 5.32
CA ALA A 113 -11.67 0.26 6.00
C ALA A 113 -10.56 1.23 5.59
N GLN A 114 -9.32 0.75 5.46
CA GLN A 114 -8.16 1.55 5.07
C GLN A 114 -8.20 1.99 3.63
N LEU A 115 -8.76 1.13 2.77
CA LEU A 115 -9.06 1.46 1.40
C LEU A 115 -10.03 2.63 1.31
N ASN A 116 -11.13 2.58 2.07
CA ASN A 116 -12.11 3.67 2.10
C ASN A 116 -11.50 4.96 2.64
N SER A 117 -10.70 4.90 3.71
CA SER A 117 -9.98 6.06 4.25
C SER A 117 -9.07 6.71 3.20
N LEU A 118 -8.34 5.90 2.42
CA LEU A 118 -7.48 6.40 1.35
C LEU A 118 -8.26 7.17 0.28
N ILE A 119 -9.43 6.66 -0.11
CA ILE A 119 -10.26 7.28 -1.15
C ILE A 119 -10.93 8.54 -0.65
N SER A 120 -11.31 8.61 0.63
CA SER A 120 -11.92 9.82 1.19
C SER A 120 -10.95 11.00 1.36
N MET A 121 -9.64 10.77 1.23
CA MET A 121 -8.60 11.79 1.42
C MET A 121 -8.20 12.52 0.13
N ILE A 122 -8.65 12.05 -1.03
CA ILE A 122 -8.34 12.59 -2.35
C ILE A 122 -9.64 13.03 -3.01
#